data_AF-A0A3D8H8W7-F1
#
_entry.id   AF-A0A3D8H8W7-F1
#
_cell.length_a   1.000
_cell.length_b   1.000
_cell.length_c   1.000
_cell.angle_alpha   90.00
_cell.angle_beta   90.00
_cell.angle_gamma   90.00
#
_symmetry.space_group_name_H-M   'P 1'
#
loop_
_entity.id
_entity.type
_entity.pdbx_description
1 polymer ?
#
loop_
_entity_poly.entity_id
_entity_poly.type
_entity_poly.pdbx_seq_one_letter_code
_entity_poly.pdbx_strand_id
1 'polypeptide(L)'
;MFTVIGIMFAGIAAGYLLRKIELLQKIGKPISYTIFLLLFLLGISVGANKEIVDNLATLGGQAFLLALAGTAGSVLAAWGVYNLFFKERSRG
;
A
#
# COMPACT_ATOMS: atom_id res chain seq x y z
N MET A 1 8.98 13.35 13.58
CA MET A 1 9.43 12.36 12.55
C MET A 1 10.34 11.31 13.15
N PHE A 2 11.40 11.68 13.87
CA PHE A 2 12.29 10.73 14.56
C PHE A 2 11.56 9.74 15.48
N THR A 3 10.54 10.17 16.22
CA THR A 3 9.73 9.27 17.06
C THR A 3 9.03 8.19 16.25
N VAL A 4 8.48 8.54 15.09
CA VAL A 4 7.80 7.59 14.19
C VAL A 4 8.81 6.59 13.66
N ILE A 5 9.96 7.07 13.19
CA ILE A 5 11.05 6.22 12.70
C ILE A 5 11.55 5.28 13.81
N GLY A 6 11.72 5.79 15.03
CA GLY A 6 12.13 4.99 16.19
C GLY A 6 11.14 3.89 16.54
N ILE A 7 9.84 4.18 16.50
CA ILE A 7 8.79 3.18 16.72
C ILE A 7 8.78 2.13 15.60
N MET A 8 9.04 2.51 14.34
CA MET A 8 9.15 1.55 13.23
C MET A 8 10.31 0.57 13.45
N PHE A 9 11.50 1.08 13.83
CA PHE A 9 12.64 0.21 14.13
C PHE A 9 12.37 -0.70 15.34
N ALA A 10 11.74 -0.17 16.39
CA ALA A 10 11.32 -0.97 17.54
C ALA A 10 10.33 -2.08 17.14
N GLY A 11 9.38 -1.77 16.26
CA GLY A 11 8.43 -2.74 15.71
C GLY A 11 9.10 -3.85 14.90
N ILE A 12 10.11 -3.51 14.09
CA ILE A 12 10.92 -4.51 13.34
C ILE A 12 11.70 -5.40 14.31
N ALA A 13 12.35 -4.82 15.32
CA ALA A 13 13.12 -5.57 16.30
C ALA A 13 12.22 -6.52 17.12
N ALA A 14 11.07 -6.04 17.58
CA ALA A 14 10.06 -6.85 18.26
C ALA A 14 9.52 -7.96 17.36
N GLY A 15 9.20 -7.65 16.10
CA GLY A 15 8.75 -8.63 15.11
C GLY A 15 9.80 -9.73 14.83
N TYR A 16 11.09 -9.38 14.84
CA TYR A 16 12.17 -10.34 14.67
C TYR A 16 12.31 -11.28 15.89
N LEU A 17 12.23 -10.73 17.10
CA LEU A 17 12.32 -11.51 18.35
C LEU A 17 11.15 -12.48 18.50
N LEU A 18 9.97 -12.07 18.08
CA LEU A 18 8.73 -12.83 18.19
C LEU A 18 8.48 -13.78 17.00
N ARG A 19 9.34 -13.79 15.98
CA ARG A 19 9.18 -14.57 14.73
C ARG A 19 8.99 -16.08 14.93
N LYS A 20 9.44 -16.64 16.06
CA LYS A 20 9.35 -18.08 16.36
C LYS A 20 8.01 -18.53 16.96
N ILE A 21 7.09 -17.62 17.25
CA ILE A 21 5.79 -17.97 17.86
C ILE A 21 4.80 -18.32 16.74
N GLU A 22 4.37 -19.58 16.66
CA GLU A 22 3.43 -20.07 15.62
C GLU A 22 2.07 -19.34 15.60
N LEU A 23 1.62 -18.81 16.74
CA LEU A 23 0.43 -17.96 16.82
C LEU A 23 0.56 -16.69 15.97
N LEU A 24 1.76 -16.09 15.92
CA LEU A 24 2.00 -14.87 15.15
C LEU A 24 2.08 -15.15 13.64
N GLN A 25 2.44 -16.37 13.25
CA GLN A 25 2.43 -16.78 11.84
C GLN A 25 0.99 -16.91 11.28
N LYS A 26 -0.01 -17.10 12.15
CA LYS A 26 -1.43 -17.23 11.75
C LYS A 26 -2.19 -15.91 11.68
N ILE A 27 -1.52 -14.77 11.96
CA ILE A 27 -2.14 -13.43 11.94
C ILE A 27 -2.61 -13.01 10.53
N GLY A 28 -2.09 -13.61 9.46
CA GLY A 28 -2.50 -13.28 8.09
C GLY A 28 -4.01 -13.36 7.84
N LYS A 29 -4.70 -14.34 8.43
CA LYS A 29 -6.16 -14.47 8.29
C LYS A 29 -6.93 -13.35 9.02
N PRO A 30 -6.70 -13.10 10.32
CA PRO A 30 -7.28 -11.94 11.02
C PRO A 30 -7.04 -10.60 10.32
N ILE A 31 -5.82 -10.33 9.82
CA ILE A 31 -5.51 -9.07 9.12
C ILE A 31 -6.45 -8.88 7.93
N SER A 32 -6.59 -9.89 7.08
CA SER A 32 -7.47 -9.80 5.91
C SER A 32 -8.91 -9.51 6.33
N TYR A 33 -9.44 -10.20 7.34
CA TYR A 33 -10.79 -9.91 7.85
C TYR A 33 -10.93 -8.48 8.36
N THR A 34 -9.94 -7.96 9.09
CA THR A 34 -9.93 -6.57 9.54
C THR A 34 -9.89 -5.59 8.38
N ILE A 35 -9.08 -5.84 7.35
CA ILE A 35 -9.04 -5.00 6.13
C ILE A 35 -10.42 -4.99 5.46
N PHE A 36 -11.04 -6.15 5.26
CA PHE A 36 -12.39 -6.22 4.70
C PHE A 36 -13.41 -5.45 5.54
N LEU A 37 -13.38 -5.61 6.86
CA LEU A 37 -14.25 -4.87 7.77
C LEU A 37 -14.03 -3.36 7.67
N LEU A 38 -12.77 -2.92 7.67
CA LEU A 38 -12.42 -1.50 7.54
C LEU A 38 -12.84 -0.92 6.19
N LEU A 39 -12.65 -1.65 5.09
CA LEU A 39 -13.10 -1.23 3.76
C LEU A 39 -14.62 -1.14 3.68
N PHE A 40 -15.34 -2.06 4.33
CA PHE A 40 -16.80 -2.01 4.42
C PHE A 40 -17.29 -0.80 5.22
N LEU A 41 -16.72 -0.56 6.40
CA LEU A 41 -17.00 0.62 7.22
C LEU A 41 -16.67 1.92 6.47
N LEU A 42 -15.54 1.95 5.77
CA LEU A 42 -15.14 3.09 4.92
C LEU A 42 -16.19 3.34 3.84
N GLY A 43 -16.66 2.29 3.15
CA GLY A 43 -17.70 2.40 2.13
C GLY A 43 -18.99 3.02 2.67
N ILE A 44 -19.45 2.57 3.85
CA ILE A 44 -20.63 3.17 4.51
C ILE A 44 -20.36 4.64 4.86
N SER A 45 -19.22 4.94 5.47
CA SER A 45 -18.88 6.30 5.90
C SER A 45 -18.78 7.27 4.72
N VAL A 46 -18.25 6.82 3.59
CA VAL A 46 -18.16 7.61 2.35
C VAL A 46 -19.54 7.77 1.72
N GLY A 47 -20.33 6.70 1.61
CA GLY A 47 -21.66 6.73 1.00
C GLY A 47 -22.70 7.52 1.80
N ALA A 48 -22.54 7.64 3.12
CA ALA A 48 -23.39 8.47 3.97
C ALA A 48 -23.03 9.98 3.89
N ASN A 49 -21.85 10.32 3.39
CA ASN A 49 -21.39 11.70 3.29
C ASN A 49 -21.81 12.32 1.95
N LYS A 50 -22.87 13.14 1.97
CA LYS A 50 -23.41 13.81 0.78
C LYS A 50 -22.38 14.66 0.03
N GLU A 51 -21.48 15.34 0.75
CA GLU A 51 -20.45 16.16 0.11
C GLU A 51 -19.49 15.31 -0.72
N ILE A 52 -19.10 14.13 -0.22
CA ILE A 52 -18.28 13.20 -0.97
C ILE A 52 -19.06 12.61 -2.14
N VAL A 53 -20.30 12.15 -1.89
CA VAL A 53 -21.17 11.54 -2.91
C VAL A 53 -21.44 12.49 -4.08
N ASP A 54 -21.79 13.74 -3.80
CA ASP A 54 -22.08 14.76 -4.82
C ASP A 54 -20.82 15.13 -5.63
N ASN A 55 -19.63 15.02 -5.02
CA ASN A 55 -18.34 15.27 -5.68
C ASN A 55 -17.62 13.98 -6.13
N LEU A 56 -18.27 12.82 -6.10
CA LEU A 56 -17.63 11.52 -6.40
C LEU A 56 -17.01 11.49 -7.79
N ALA A 57 -17.65 12.09 -8.79
CA ALA A 57 -17.12 12.14 -10.14
C ALA A 57 -15.80 12.92 -10.21
N THR A 58 -15.72 14.05 -9.51
CA THR A 58 -14.53 14.90 -9.46
C THR A 58 -13.42 14.26 -8.64
N LEU A 59 -13.72 13.83 -7.41
CA LEU A 59 -12.77 13.17 -6.51
C LEU A 59 -12.28 11.84 -7.09
N GLY A 60 -13.20 11.03 -7.62
CA GLY A 60 -12.90 9.77 -8.27
C GLY A 60 -12.09 9.95 -9.56
N GLY A 61 -12.42 10.96 -10.37
CA GLY A 61 -11.64 11.30 -11.57
C GLY A 61 -10.22 11.73 -11.26
N GLN A 62 -10.03 12.59 -10.25
CA GLN A 62 -8.71 12.99 -9.76
C GLN A 62 -7.93 11.77 -9.23
N ALA A 63 -8.55 10.95 -8.39
CA ALA A 63 -7.93 9.74 -7.86
C ALA A 63 -7.55 8.76 -8.98
N PHE A 64 -8.40 8.61 -10.01
CA PHE A 64 -8.13 7.77 -11.16
C PHE A 64 -6.94 8.28 -11.98
N LEU A 65 -6.88 9.57 -12.27
CA LEU A 65 -5.75 10.18 -12.98
C LEU A 65 -4.44 10.03 -12.19
N LEU A 66 -4.47 10.25 -10.87
CA LEU A 66 -3.32 10.04 -10.00
C LEU A 66 -2.87 8.57 -9.99
N ALA A 67 -3.81 7.63 -9.91
CA ALA A 67 -3.51 6.20 -9.95
C ALA A 67 -2.90 5.80 -11.29
N LEU A 68 -3.44 6.29 -12.41
CA LEU A 68 -2.93 6.03 -13.75
C LEU A 68 -1.52 6.60 -13.93
N ALA A 69 -1.32 7.88 -13.58
CA ALA A 69 -0.04 8.56 -13.70
C ALA A 69 1.02 7.91 -12.80
N GLY A 70 0.68 7.57 -11.55
CA GLY A 70 1.57 6.90 -10.62
C GLY A 70 1.95 5.49 -11.08
N THR A 71 0.99 4.74 -11.63
CA THR A 71 1.25 3.40 -12.17
C THR A 71 2.12 3.48 -13.42
N ALA A 72 1.77 4.35 -14.38
CA ALA A 72 2.55 4.54 -15.60
C ALA A 72 3.98 5.02 -15.28
N GLY A 73 4.14 5.99 -14.38
CA GLY A 73 5.45 6.47 -13.95
C GLY A 73 6.28 5.37 -13.28
N SER A 74 5.65 4.55 -12.42
CA SER A 74 6.32 3.41 -11.77
C SER A 74 6.78 2.36 -12.78
N VAL A 75 5.96 2.05 -13.78
CA VAL A 75 6.31 1.10 -14.86
C VAL A 75 7.44 1.65 -15.73
N LEU A 76 7.40 2.94 -16.09
CA LEU A 76 8.47 3.59 -16.87
C LEU A 76 9.80 3.61 -16.10
N ALA A 77 9.77 3.92 -14.80
CA ALA A 77 10.95 3.88 -13.96
C ALA A 77 11.52 2.47 -13.85
N ALA A 78 10.66 1.46 -13.63
CA ALA A 78 11.06 0.05 -13.59
C ALA A 78 11.66 -0.40 -14.93
N TRP A 79 11.09 0.04 -16.05
CA TRP A 79 11.62 -0.21 -17.40
C TRP A 79 12.98 0.45 -17.62
N GLY A 80 13.17 1.69 -17.16
CA GLY A 80 14.46 2.37 -17.20
C GLY A 80 15.55 1.63 -16.40
N VAL A 81 15.22 1.20 -15.18
CA VAL A 81 16.12 0.39 -14.35
C VAL A 81 16.44 -0.95 -15.04
N TYR A 82 15.44 -1.62 -15.61
CA TYR A 82 15.65 -2.86 -16.36
C TYR A 82 16.57 -2.67 -17.57
N ASN A 83 16.34 -1.62 -18.37
CA ASN A 83 17.12 -1.38 -19.58
C ASN A 83 18.56 -0.89 -19.29
N LEU A 84 18.82 -0.21 -18.16
CA LEU A 84 20.15 0.27 -17.80
C LEU A 84 20.98 -0.74 -16.98
N PHE A 85 20.35 -1.52 -16.09
CA PHE A 85 21.08 -2.44 -15.21
C PHE A 85 21.01 -3.90 -15.67
N PHE A 86 19.91 -4.34 -16.29
CA PHE A 86 19.71 -5.74 -16.65
C PHE A 86 19.99 -6.04 -18.12
N LYS A 87 19.78 -5.09 -19.03
CA LYS A 87 20.06 -5.29 -20.46
C LYS A 87 21.57 -5.31 -20.80
N GLU A 88 22.40 -4.58 -20.06
CA GLU A 88 23.87 -4.64 -20.20
C GLU A 88 24.44 -6.04 -19.90
N ARG A 89 23.77 -6.85 -19.06
CA ARG A 89 24.21 -8.21 -18.70
C ARG A 89 23.85 -9.30 -19.71
N SER A 90 23.00 -9.03 -20.70
CA SER A 90 22.61 -10.02 -21.72
C SER A 90 23.50 -9.98 -22.98
N ARG A 91 24.52 -9.13 -23.00
CA ARG A 91 25.51 -9.01 -24.08
C ARG A 91 26.92 -9.46 -23.68
N GLY A 92 27.04 -10.28 -22.64
CA GLY A 92 28.26 -11.00 -22.26
C GLY A 92 28.13 -12.47 -22.57
#